data_AF-A0A4S8IAE6-F1
#
_entry.id   AF-A0A4S8IAE6-F1
#
_cell.length_a   1.000
_cell.length_b   1.000
_cell.length_c   1.000
_cell.angle_alpha   90.00
_cell.angle_beta   90.00
_cell.angle_gamma   90.00
#
_symmetry.space_group_name_H-M   'P 1'
#
loop_
_entity.id
_entity.type
_entity.pdbx_description
1 polymer ?
#
loop_
_entity_poly.entity_id
_entity_poly.type
_entity_poly.pdbx_seq_one_letter_code
_entity_poly.pdbx_strand_id
1 'polypeptide(L)'
;MAALNSLLAPHSLPSKTPRSFPSPLSPSFHHSVLRLSSSIKNARLHCHASASSSAAAVVTEAEPDAAGEREKFDWFAHWYPVAPICDLDKRRPHAKTVMGLDLVVWWDRTKGQWQVFDDRCPHRLAPLSEGRIDPWGRLQCVYHGWCFDGSGSCKYIPQAPDDGPPVHTFRKACASVYPSFEQNKILWFWPSADPQCKDIALKAKPPYIEELDDPSYTSTMGMRDLPYGYEVLIENLMDPAHVPYAHHGIMRIPKSLTSRYVLLENLSQIS
;
A
#
# COMPACT_ATOMS: atom_id res chain seq x y z
N MET A 1 43.46 55.06 -4.71
CA MET A 1 42.52 55.72 -3.78
C MET A 1 42.21 54.71 -2.68
N ALA A 2 42.95 54.74 -1.57
CA ALA A 2 42.51 55.20 -0.25
C ALA A 2 41.34 54.33 0.31
N ALA A 3 41.65 53.32 1.14
CA ALA A 3 41.58 53.33 2.63
C ALA A 3 40.13 53.14 3.15
N LEU A 4 39.77 52.29 4.12
CA LEU A 4 40.41 51.96 5.40
C LEU A 4 40.05 50.54 5.91
N ASN A 5 40.99 49.97 6.68
CA ASN A 5 40.81 48.90 7.68
C ASN A 5 40.30 49.45 9.03
N SER A 6 39.54 48.65 9.79
CA SER A 6 39.62 48.53 11.28
C SER A 6 38.72 47.35 11.72
N LEU A 7 39.25 46.18 12.12
CA LEU A 7 39.62 45.79 13.50
C LEU A 7 38.57 46.12 14.59
N LEU A 8 37.93 45.09 15.16
CA LEU A 8 38.07 44.69 16.58
C LEU A 8 37.26 43.42 16.94
N ALA A 9 37.70 42.78 18.03
CA ALA A 9 37.56 41.38 18.46
C ALA A 9 36.22 41.03 19.19
N PRO A 10 36.04 39.79 19.71
CA PRO A 10 34.73 39.14 19.89
C PRO A 10 34.07 39.42 21.25
N HIS A 11 32.73 39.33 21.28
CA HIS A 11 31.97 39.27 22.52
C HIS A 11 31.38 37.87 22.75
N SER A 12 31.68 37.36 23.94
CA SER A 12 31.28 36.09 24.53
C SER A 12 29.80 36.04 24.93
N LEU A 13 29.24 34.82 24.79
CA LEU A 13 27.88 34.40 25.12
C LEU A 13 27.49 34.60 26.60
N PRO A 14 26.19 34.66 26.90
CA PRO A 14 25.64 33.97 28.05
C PRO A 14 24.91 32.69 27.61
N SER A 15 25.25 31.60 28.28
CA SER A 15 24.67 30.27 28.15
C SER A 15 23.17 30.29 28.50
N LYS A 16 22.33 29.84 27.57
CA LYS A 16 20.95 29.45 27.89
C LYS A 16 20.92 27.94 28.09
N THR A 17 20.82 27.54 29.35
CA THR A 17 20.48 26.18 29.78
C THR A 17 19.21 25.71 29.06
N PRO A 18 19.18 24.53 28.43
CA PRO A 18 17.94 23.98 27.90
C PRO A 18 17.05 23.55 29.07
N ARG A 19 15.84 24.11 29.14
CA ARG A 19 14.80 23.64 30.05
C ARG A 19 14.40 22.22 29.62
N SER A 20 14.50 21.28 30.55
CA SER A 20 13.97 19.92 30.43
C SER A 20 12.44 19.97 30.34
N PHE A 21 11.89 19.47 29.24
CA PHE A 21 10.47 19.17 29.13
C PHE A 21 10.22 17.75 29.69
N PRO A 22 9.20 17.55 30.54
CA PRO A 22 8.88 16.21 31.02
C PRO A 22 8.29 15.37 29.88
N SER A 23 8.78 14.14 29.76
CA SER A 23 8.28 13.13 28.82
C SER A 23 6.82 12.79 29.11
N PRO A 24 5.92 12.72 28.11
CA PRO A 24 4.59 12.19 28.32
C PRO A 24 4.66 10.68 28.55
N LEU A 25 4.07 10.23 29.65
CA LEU A 25 3.87 8.83 30.02
C LEU A 25 3.05 8.12 28.93
N SER A 26 3.64 7.13 28.27
CA SER A 26 2.92 6.19 27.41
C SER A 26 2.20 5.15 28.27
N PRO A 27 0.88 4.93 28.12
CA PRO A 27 0.21 3.81 28.77
C PRO A 27 0.59 2.51 28.06
N SER A 28 1.25 1.61 28.82
CA SER A 28 1.57 0.25 28.38
C SER A 28 0.30 -0.60 28.36
N PHE A 29 -0.29 -0.81 27.19
CA PHE A 29 -1.35 -1.81 27.02
C PHE A 29 -0.72 -3.20 26.84
N HIS A 30 -0.76 -4.01 27.90
CA HIS A 30 -0.47 -5.43 27.82
C HIS A 30 -1.63 -6.14 27.07
N HIS A 31 -1.41 -6.49 25.80
CA HIS A 31 -2.28 -7.46 25.12
C HIS A 31 -1.95 -8.87 25.64
N SER A 32 -2.76 -9.36 26.57
CA SER A 32 -2.81 -10.78 26.93
C SER A 32 -3.42 -11.56 25.77
N VAL A 33 -2.61 -12.34 25.06
CA VAL A 33 -3.07 -13.25 24.00
C VAL A 33 -3.63 -14.50 24.67
N LEU A 34 -4.94 -14.54 24.89
CA LEU A 34 -5.63 -15.78 25.26
C LEU A 34 -5.67 -16.71 24.03
N ARG A 35 -4.85 -17.77 24.04
CA ARG A 35 -4.93 -18.87 23.09
C ARG A 35 -6.19 -19.69 23.38
N LEU A 36 -7.23 -19.57 22.54
CA LEU A 36 -8.33 -20.53 22.52
C LEU A 36 -7.89 -21.75 21.68
N SER A 37 -7.70 -22.89 22.34
CA SER A 37 -7.54 -24.19 21.67
C SER A 37 -8.92 -24.74 21.32
N SER A 38 -9.34 -24.65 20.06
CA SER A 38 -10.56 -25.32 19.59
C SER A 38 -10.26 -26.76 19.18
N SER A 39 -10.64 -27.70 20.04
CA SER A 39 -10.68 -29.14 19.75
C SER A 39 -11.84 -29.43 18.79
N ILE A 40 -11.52 -29.78 17.54
CA ILE A 40 -12.50 -30.18 16.53
C ILE A 40 -12.93 -31.62 16.82
N LYS A 41 -14.18 -31.81 17.26
CA LYS A 41 -14.84 -33.12 17.27
C LYS A 41 -15.77 -33.22 16.06
N ASN A 42 -15.44 -34.12 15.15
CA ASN A 42 -16.26 -34.51 14.01
C ASN A 42 -17.61 -35.10 14.49
N ALA A 43 -18.71 -34.44 14.17
CA ALA A 43 -20.05 -35.02 14.23
C ALA A 43 -20.63 -35.05 12.81
N ARG A 44 -20.79 -36.26 12.25
CA ARG A 44 -21.51 -36.50 11.00
C ARG A 44 -23.01 -36.30 11.26
N LEU A 45 -23.61 -35.30 10.63
CA LEU A 45 -25.06 -35.16 10.51
C LEU A 45 -25.49 -35.70 9.16
N HIS A 46 -26.32 -36.76 9.17
CA HIS A 46 -27.03 -37.24 8.00
C HIS A 46 -28.34 -36.46 7.85
N CYS A 47 -28.50 -35.77 6.72
CA CYS A 47 -29.77 -35.17 6.30
C CYS A 47 -30.49 -36.13 5.34
N HIS A 48 -31.71 -36.52 5.70
CA HIS A 48 -32.64 -37.15 4.77
C HIS A 48 -33.41 -36.05 4.03
N ALA A 49 -33.20 -35.93 2.73
CA ALA A 49 -34.00 -35.07 1.87
C ALA A 49 -35.13 -35.90 1.21
N SER A 50 -36.38 -35.59 1.55
CA SER A 50 -37.56 -36.08 0.83
C SER A 50 -37.83 -35.14 -0.33
N ALA A 51 -37.77 -35.68 -1.56
CA ALA A 51 -38.09 -34.94 -2.77
C ALA A 51 -39.61 -34.83 -2.95
N SER A 52 -40.14 -33.61 -3.02
CA SER A 52 -41.47 -33.35 -3.58
C SER A 52 -41.31 -32.74 -4.98
N SER A 53 -41.76 -33.50 -5.97
CA SER A 53 -41.81 -33.13 -7.39
C SER A 53 -42.75 -31.94 -7.62
N SER A 54 -42.25 -30.93 -8.33
CA SER A 54 -43.06 -29.90 -8.98
C SER A 54 -42.45 -29.56 -10.34
N ALA A 55 -43.33 -29.57 -11.34
CA ALA A 55 -43.18 -29.51 -12.79
C ALA A 55 -41.97 -28.77 -13.39
N ALA A 56 -41.42 -29.41 -14.42
CA ALA A 56 -40.37 -28.94 -15.30
C ALA A 56 -40.68 -27.59 -15.97
N ALA A 57 -39.81 -26.61 -15.73
CA ALA A 57 -39.53 -25.56 -16.69
C ALA A 57 -38.28 -25.98 -17.47
N VAL A 58 -38.46 -26.28 -18.75
CA VAL A 58 -37.36 -26.54 -19.68
C VAL A 58 -36.58 -25.23 -19.81
N VAL A 59 -35.48 -25.12 -19.06
CA VAL A 59 -34.44 -24.14 -19.35
C VAL A 59 -33.77 -24.68 -20.60
N THR A 60 -34.04 -24.05 -21.74
CA THR A 60 -33.22 -24.24 -22.93
C THR A 60 -31.78 -23.93 -22.54
N GLU A 61 -30.95 -24.96 -22.47
CA GLU A 61 -29.51 -24.81 -22.35
C GLU A 61 -29.07 -23.88 -23.48
N ALA A 62 -28.56 -22.71 -23.10
CA ALA A 62 -27.92 -21.83 -24.06
C ALA A 62 -26.76 -22.61 -24.68
N GLU A 63 -26.72 -22.60 -26.01
CA GLU A 63 -25.65 -23.12 -26.85
C GLU A 63 -24.27 -22.79 -26.25
N PRO A 64 -23.28 -23.69 -26.33
CA PRO A 64 -21.94 -23.39 -25.84
C PRO A 64 -21.41 -22.22 -26.68
N ASP A 65 -21.31 -21.05 -26.05
CA ASP A 65 -20.60 -19.90 -26.60
C ASP A 65 -19.30 -20.43 -27.19
N ALA A 66 -19.15 -20.24 -28.50
CA ALA A 66 -17.94 -20.56 -29.23
C ALA A 66 -16.77 -20.04 -28.39
N ALA A 67 -15.91 -20.95 -27.94
CA ALA A 67 -14.77 -20.66 -27.10
C ALA A 67 -13.75 -19.83 -27.90
N GLY A 68 -14.05 -18.56 -28.12
CA GLY A 68 -13.03 -17.54 -28.25
C GLY A 68 -12.22 -17.60 -26.98
N GLU A 69 -10.90 -17.71 -27.13
CA GLU A 69 -9.96 -17.65 -26.03
C GLU A 69 -10.33 -16.44 -25.18
N ARG A 70 -10.94 -16.66 -24.00
CA ARG A 70 -11.13 -15.59 -23.03
C ARG A 70 -9.72 -15.18 -22.65
N GLU A 71 -9.26 -14.03 -23.16
CA GLU A 71 -7.97 -13.47 -22.81
C GLU A 71 -7.85 -13.47 -21.29
N LYS A 72 -6.90 -14.26 -20.78
CA LYS A 72 -6.66 -14.35 -19.36
C LYS A 72 -6.10 -13.01 -18.91
N PHE A 73 -6.80 -12.35 -17.98
CA PHE A 73 -6.33 -11.08 -17.42
C PHE A 73 -4.93 -11.22 -16.83
N ASP A 74 -3.98 -10.43 -17.33
CA ASP A 74 -2.62 -10.40 -16.80
C ASP A 74 -2.54 -9.42 -15.62
N TRP A 75 -2.62 -9.97 -14.41
CA TRP A 75 -2.49 -9.22 -13.17
C TRP A 75 -1.19 -8.43 -13.08
N PHE A 76 -0.11 -8.85 -13.75
CA PHE A 76 1.20 -8.20 -13.64
C PHE A 76 1.45 -7.12 -14.70
N ALA A 77 0.49 -6.89 -15.59
CA ALA A 77 0.56 -5.91 -16.67
C ALA A 77 -0.32 -4.68 -16.42
N HIS A 78 -0.44 -4.23 -15.16
CA HIS A 78 -1.29 -3.09 -14.76
C HIS A 78 -0.64 -2.25 -13.67
N TRP A 79 -1.10 -1.00 -13.53
CA TRP A 79 -0.72 -0.11 -12.42
C TRP A 79 -1.56 -0.36 -11.18
N TYR A 80 -0.92 -0.47 -10.02
CA TYR A 80 -1.60 -0.63 -8.73
C TYR A 80 -1.19 0.47 -7.75
N PRO A 81 -2.13 0.98 -6.94
CA PRO A 81 -1.81 1.97 -5.91
C PRO A 81 -1.06 1.31 -4.75
N VAL A 82 0.01 1.93 -4.29
CA VAL A 82 0.83 1.46 -3.17
C VAL A 82 0.49 2.20 -1.89
N ALA A 83 0.43 3.53 -1.95
CA ALA A 83 0.12 4.38 -0.81
C ALA A 83 -0.25 5.80 -1.25
N PRO A 84 -1.09 6.52 -0.49
CA PRO A 84 -1.16 7.97 -0.55
C PRO A 84 0.21 8.58 -0.23
N ILE A 85 0.61 9.62 -0.97
CA ILE A 85 1.91 10.28 -0.76
C ILE A 85 2.00 10.92 0.62
N CYS A 86 0.87 11.39 1.16
CA CYS A 86 0.80 11.97 2.51
C CYS A 86 1.13 10.98 3.64
N ASP A 87 1.02 9.68 3.38
CA ASP A 87 1.29 8.63 4.38
C ASP A 87 2.78 8.23 4.39
N LEU A 88 3.58 8.74 3.44
CA LEU A 88 4.98 8.39 3.26
C LEU A 88 5.92 9.48 3.80
N ASP A 89 6.72 9.13 4.81
CA ASP A 89 7.80 9.97 5.34
C ASP A 89 9.09 9.79 4.51
N LYS A 90 9.54 10.86 3.85
CA LYS A 90 10.77 10.87 3.02
C LYS A 90 12.06 10.54 3.77
N ARG A 91 12.04 10.51 5.10
CA ARG A 91 13.23 10.27 5.94
C ARG A 91 13.53 8.79 6.16
N ARG A 92 12.58 7.89 5.90
CA ARG A 92 12.72 6.46 6.15
C ARG A 92 12.11 5.62 5.03
N PRO A 93 12.59 4.38 4.83
CA PRO A 93 11.89 3.42 4.00
C PRO A 93 10.60 2.94 4.68
N HIS A 94 9.64 2.43 3.89
CA HIS A 94 8.35 1.92 4.34
C HIS A 94 8.09 0.54 3.72
N ALA A 95 7.77 -0.44 4.57
CA ALA A 95 7.31 -1.75 4.11
C ALA A 95 5.88 -1.64 3.58
N LYS A 96 5.60 -2.29 2.46
CA LYS A 96 4.27 -2.42 1.86
C LYS A 96 4.12 -3.82 1.28
N THR A 97 2.91 -4.36 1.29
CA THR A 97 2.60 -5.60 0.59
C THR A 97 1.44 -5.32 -0.37
N VAL A 98 1.65 -5.57 -1.66
CA VAL A 98 0.61 -5.38 -2.68
C VAL A 98 0.60 -6.60 -3.58
N MET A 99 -0.56 -7.23 -3.78
CA MET A 99 -0.71 -8.48 -4.53
C MET A 99 0.20 -9.63 -4.05
N GLY A 100 0.54 -9.65 -2.75
CA GLY A 100 1.47 -10.63 -2.18
C GLY A 100 2.94 -10.38 -2.49
N LEU A 101 3.28 -9.25 -3.13
CA LEU A 101 4.66 -8.79 -3.31
C LEU A 101 5.05 -7.91 -2.12
N ASP A 102 6.18 -8.23 -1.48
CA ASP A 102 6.77 -7.42 -0.42
C ASP A 102 7.61 -6.31 -1.06
N LEU A 103 7.28 -5.06 -0.73
CA LEU A 103 7.84 -3.87 -1.35
C LEU A 103 8.48 -2.97 -0.28
N VAL A 104 9.61 -2.36 -0.65
CA VAL A 104 10.13 -1.20 0.07
C VAL A 104 9.87 0.07 -0.74
N VAL A 105 9.11 0.97 -0.15
CA VAL A 105 8.90 2.34 -0.66
C VAL A 105 9.88 3.27 0.03
N TRP A 106 10.67 4.02 -0.72
CA TRP A 106 11.67 4.91 -0.15
C TRP A 106 11.91 6.15 -1.02
N TRP A 107 12.42 7.22 -0.41
CA TRP A 107 12.68 8.48 -1.11
C TRP A 107 14.15 8.54 -1.57
N ASP A 108 14.37 8.49 -2.88
CA ASP A 108 15.69 8.74 -3.47
C ASP A 108 15.95 10.25 -3.43
N ARG A 109 16.82 10.69 -2.52
CA ARG A 109 17.17 12.11 -2.38
C ARG A 109 17.95 12.65 -3.57
N THR A 110 18.69 11.78 -4.27
CA THR A 110 19.51 12.19 -5.42
C THR A 110 18.62 12.51 -6.61
N LYS A 111 17.59 11.67 -6.84
CA LYS A 111 16.63 11.88 -7.94
C LYS A 111 15.45 12.75 -7.55
N GLY A 112 15.18 12.92 -6.26
CA GLY A 112 14.03 13.68 -5.77
C GLY A 112 12.69 13.00 -6.07
N GLN A 113 12.63 11.67 -5.99
CA GLN A 113 11.42 10.90 -6.30
C GLN A 113 11.29 9.66 -5.42
N TRP A 114 10.07 9.17 -5.26
CA TRP A 114 9.80 7.87 -4.65
C TRP A 114 10.31 6.73 -5.52
N GLN A 115 10.74 5.66 -4.87
CA GLN A 115 11.21 4.42 -5.48
C GLN A 115 10.53 3.24 -4.79
N VAL A 116 10.26 2.19 -5.57
CA VAL A 116 9.62 0.95 -5.10
C VAL A 116 10.49 -0.22 -5.49
N PHE A 117 11.13 -0.87 -4.51
CA PHE A 117 11.94 -2.07 -4.75
C PHE A 117 11.26 -3.30 -4.17
N ASP A 118 11.71 -4.48 -4.60
CA ASP A 118 11.49 -5.72 -3.84
C ASP A 118 12.10 -5.55 -2.44
N ASP A 119 11.36 -5.92 -1.39
CA ASP A 119 11.80 -5.72 0.00
C ASP A 119 12.82 -6.77 0.45
N ARG A 120 13.84 -7.00 -0.37
CA ARG A 120 14.83 -8.07 -0.18
C ARG A 120 16.20 -7.59 -0.60
N CYS A 121 17.11 -7.51 0.36
CA CYS A 121 18.50 -7.22 0.06
C CYS A 121 19.12 -8.37 -0.74
N PRO A 122 19.74 -8.12 -1.92
CA PRO A 122 20.32 -9.18 -2.75
C PRO A 122 21.48 -9.94 -2.08
N HIS A 123 22.04 -9.41 -0.98
CA HIS A 123 23.11 -10.07 -0.23
C HIS A 123 22.62 -11.28 0.58
N ARG A 124 21.65 -11.08 1.49
CA ARG A 124 21.17 -12.10 2.44
C ARG A 124 19.67 -11.99 2.71
N LEU A 125 18.92 -11.37 1.80
CA LEU A 125 17.45 -11.25 1.81
C LEU A 125 16.86 -10.51 3.01
N ALA A 126 17.68 -9.79 3.79
CA ALA A 126 17.17 -8.92 4.83
C ALA A 126 16.22 -7.87 4.23
N PRO A 127 15.10 -7.56 4.90
CA PRO A 127 14.16 -6.54 4.44
C PRO A 127 14.88 -5.19 4.34
N LEU A 128 14.78 -4.56 3.18
CA LEU A 128 15.34 -3.25 2.93
C LEU A 128 14.52 -2.15 3.62
N SER A 129 13.24 -2.42 3.87
CA SER A 129 12.30 -1.56 4.60
C SER A 129 12.65 -1.37 6.07
N GLU A 130 13.40 -2.29 6.67
CA GLU A 130 13.98 -2.14 8.01
C GLU A 130 15.29 -1.34 8.00
N GLY A 131 15.76 -0.94 6.82
CA GLY A 131 16.94 -0.12 6.60
C GLY A 131 16.74 1.36 6.92
N ARG A 132 17.56 2.19 6.28
CA ARG A 132 17.54 3.65 6.45
C ARG A 132 17.95 4.37 5.17
N ILE A 133 17.64 5.66 5.11
CA ILE A 133 18.24 6.54 4.10
C ILE A 133 19.57 7.04 4.64
N ASP A 134 20.67 6.71 3.96
CA ASP A 134 22.00 7.10 4.39
C ASP A 134 22.28 8.61 4.17
N PRO A 135 23.37 9.16 4.72
CA PRO A 135 23.71 10.59 4.55
C PRO A 135 23.90 11.03 3.09
N TRP A 136 24.16 10.11 2.17
CA TRP A 136 24.30 10.36 0.74
C TRP A 136 22.98 10.19 -0.02
N GLY A 137 21.88 9.89 0.69
CA GLY A 137 20.56 9.77 0.10
C GLY A 137 20.24 8.42 -0.54
N ARG A 138 21.00 7.37 -0.20
CA ARG A 138 20.81 6.01 -0.72
C ARG A 138 20.01 5.15 0.25
N LEU A 139 19.36 4.11 -0.27
CA LEU A 139 18.74 3.09 0.57
C LEU A 139 19.81 2.18 1.13
N GLN A 140 19.96 2.16 2.46
CA GLN A 140 20.96 1.36 3.15
C GLN A 140 20.30 0.20 3.91
N CYS A 141 20.70 -1.03 3.57
CA CYS A 141 20.24 -2.24 4.24
C CYS A 141 20.66 -2.26 5.72
N VAL A 142 19.73 -2.67 6.59
CA VAL A 142 19.97 -2.77 8.04
C VAL A 142 21.05 -3.78 8.40
N TYR A 143 21.19 -4.85 7.62
CA TYR A 143 22.00 -6.00 8.03
C TYR A 143 23.51 -5.72 7.91
N HIS A 144 23.99 -5.47 6.69
CA HIS A 144 25.43 -5.26 6.43
C HIS A 144 25.72 -3.88 5.85
N GLY A 145 24.73 -2.99 5.78
CA GLY A 145 24.93 -1.61 5.35
C GLY A 145 25.16 -1.42 3.85
N TRP A 146 24.84 -2.41 3.00
CA TRP A 146 24.87 -2.25 1.55
C TRP A 146 23.94 -1.11 1.12
N CYS A 147 24.43 -0.20 0.29
CA CYS A 147 23.70 0.98 -0.15
C CYS A 147 23.32 0.90 -1.63
N PHE A 148 22.08 1.24 -1.96
CA PHE A 148 21.51 1.19 -3.30
C PHE A 148 21.02 2.58 -3.74
N ASP A 149 21.23 2.93 -5.01
CA ASP A 149 20.59 4.11 -5.61
C ASP A 149 19.18 3.77 -6.12
N GLY A 150 18.41 4.78 -6.57
CA GLY A 150 17.10 4.58 -7.20
C GLY A 150 17.11 3.92 -8.57
N SER A 151 18.18 3.25 -8.98
CA SER A 151 18.16 2.30 -10.10
C SER A 151 18.32 0.85 -9.63
N GLY A 152 18.43 0.65 -8.32
CA GLY A 152 18.74 -0.64 -7.70
C GLY A 152 20.24 -0.96 -7.70
N SER A 153 21.08 -0.10 -8.29
CA SER A 153 22.53 -0.36 -8.36
C SER A 153 23.15 -0.26 -6.97
N CYS A 154 23.87 -1.30 -6.54
CA CYS A 154 24.65 -1.24 -5.31
C CYS A 154 25.84 -0.28 -5.49
N LYS A 155 25.84 0.81 -4.73
CA LYS A 155 26.85 1.87 -4.82
C LYS A 155 27.94 1.73 -3.78
N TYR A 156 27.67 1.05 -2.68
CA TYR A 156 28.61 0.95 -1.58
C TYR A 156 28.35 -0.29 -0.74
N ILE A 157 29.44 -1.00 -0.44
CA ILE A 157 29.47 -2.13 0.48
C ILE A 157 30.52 -1.77 1.52
N PRO A 158 30.15 -1.55 2.80
CA PRO A 158 31.11 -1.13 3.82
C PRO A 158 32.27 -2.11 4.02
N GLN A 159 32.07 -3.39 3.69
CA GLN A 159 33.06 -4.46 3.86
C GLN A 159 33.90 -4.71 2.59
N ALA A 160 33.61 -4.05 1.47
CA ALA A 160 34.40 -4.19 0.27
C ALA A 160 35.67 -3.33 0.37
N PRO A 161 36.84 -3.83 -0.08
CA PRO A 161 38.06 -3.04 -0.08
C PRO A 161 37.99 -1.93 -1.14
N ASP A 162 38.66 -0.81 -0.88
CA ASP A 162 38.62 0.37 -1.76
C ASP A 162 39.24 0.10 -3.15
N ASP A 163 40.18 -0.84 -3.24
CA ASP A 163 40.84 -1.29 -4.48
C ASP A 163 40.14 -2.49 -5.14
N GLY A 164 38.97 -2.89 -4.64
CA GLY A 164 38.17 -3.97 -5.18
C GLY A 164 37.49 -3.65 -6.52
N PRO A 165 36.99 -4.67 -7.23
CA PRO A 165 36.24 -4.46 -8.46
C PRO A 165 34.98 -3.61 -8.20
N PRO A 166 34.55 -2.76 -9.15
CA PRO A 166 33.42 -1.87 -8.91
C PRO A 166 32.12 -2.66 -8.66
N VAL A 167 31.57 -2.55 -7.46
CA VAL A 167 30.43 -3.36 -6.99
C VAL A 167 29.22 -3.29 -7.93
N HIS A 168 28.94 -2.12 -8.50
CA HIS A 168 27.80 -1.88 -9.39
C HIS A 168 27.85 -2.67 -10.71
N THR A 169 29.00 -3.28 -11.05
CA THR A 169 29.13 -4.11 -12.26
C THR A 169 28.54 -5.52 -12.07
N PHE A 170 28.38 -5.95 -10.82
CA PHE A 170 27.79 -7.26 -10.51
C PHE A 170 26.27 -7.16 -10.44
N ARG A 171 25.57 -7.61 -11.48
CA ARG A 171 24.09 -7.61 -11.51
C ARG A 171 23.45 -8.30 -10.30
N LYS A 172 24.10 -9.34 -9.76
CA LYS A 172 23.63 -10.05 -8.55
C LYS A 172 23.70 -9.19 -7.28
N ALA A 173 24.44 -8.09 -7.29
CA ALA A 173 24.49 -7.13 -6.21
C ALA A 173 23.41 -6.06 -6.33
N CYS A 174 22.67 -5.97 -7.44
CA CYS A 174 21.62 -4.97 -7.61
C CYS A 174 20.30 -5.41 -6.97
N ALA A 175 19.59 -4.46 -6.37
CA ALA A 175 18.22 -4.64 -5.91
C ALA A 175 17.25 -4.67 -7.09
N SER A 176 16.18 -5.45 -6.97
CA SER A 176 15.09 -5.48 -7.95
C SER A 176 14.23 -4.23 -7.80
N VAL A 177 14.00 -3.51 -8.90
CA VAL A 177 13.25 -2.25 -8.91
C VAL A 177 11.96 -2.43 -9.70
N TYR A 178 10.86 -2.01 -9.11
CA TYR A 178 9.58 -1.91 -9.79
C TYR A 178 9.43 -0.51 -10.40
N PRO A 179 8.92 -0.38 -11.63
CA PRO A 179 8.51 0.92 -12.16
C PRO A 179 7.50 1.55 -11.22
N SER A 180 7.72 2.82 -10.88
CA SER A 180 6.85 3.58 -9.99
C SER A 180 6.51 4.94 -10.56
N PHE A 181 5.30 5.42 -10.30
CA PHE A 181 4.81 6.69 -10.83
C PHE A 181 3.97 7.42 -9.77
N GLU A 182 4.24 8.71 -9.56
CA GLU A 182 3.44 9.55 -8.67
C GLU A 182 2.37 10.28 -9.51
N GLN A 183 1.10 10.04 -9.23
CA GLN A 183 -0.03 10.67 -9.93
C GLN A 183 -1.23 10.80 -9.00
N ASN A 184 -1.96 11.92 -9.09
CA ASN A 184 -3.12 12.23 -8.26
C ASN A 184 -2.87 12.00 -6.75
N LYS A 185 -1.68 12.42 -6.29
CA LYS A 185 -1.21 12.29 -4.88
C LYS A 185 -1.11 10.84 -4.37
N ILE A 186 -1.05 9.87 -5.28
CA ILE A 186 -0.89 8.44 -5.00
C ILE A 186 0.44 7.97 -5.60
N LEU A 187 1.17 7.13 -4.86
CA LEU A 187 2.28 6.37 -5.41
C LEU A 187 1.75 5.08 -6.06
N TRP A 188 2.00 4.93 -7.35
CA TRP A 188 1.66 3.74 -8.12
C TRP A 188 2.91 2.90 -8.39
N PHE A 189 2.72 1.59 -8.52
CA PHE A 189 3.76 0.70 -9.02
C PHE A 189 3.24 -0.26 -10.09
N TRP A 190 4.14 -0.70 -10.94
CA TRP A 190 3.92 -1.76 -11.90
C TRP A 190 4.58 -3.05 -11.36
N PRO A 191 3.84 -4.14 -11.15
CA PRO A 191 4.31 -5.32 -10.41
C PRO A 191 5.22 -6.24 -11.25
N SER A 192 6.01 -5.69 -12.17
CA SER A 192 7.03 -6.41 -12.93
C SER A 192 8.37 -5.67 -12.83
N ALA A 193 9.38 -6.37 -12.32
CA ALA A 193 10.76 -5.89 -12.26
C ALA A 193 11.56 -6.23 -13.54
N ASP A 194 10.89 -6.68 -14.61
CA ASP A 194 11.52 -6.90 -15.91
C ASP A 194 12.13 -5.57 -16.41
N PRO A 195 13.43 -5.55 -16.80
CA PRO A 195 14.05 -4.37 -17.41
C PRO A 195 13.27 -3.77 -18.59
N GLN A 196 12.49 -4.55 -19.33
CA GLN A 196 11.64 -4.08 -20.43
C GLN A 196 10.47 -3.21 -19.95
N CYS A 197 10.04 -3.38 -18.70
CA CYS A 197 8.99 -2.60 -18.07
C CYS A 197 9.50 -1.30 -17.43
N LYS A 198 10.82 -1.06 -17.37
CA LYS A 198 11.40 0.12 -16.70
C LYS A 198 10.76 1.44 -17.15
N ASP A 199 10.49 1.57 -18.45
CA ASP A 199 9.94 2.77 -19.06
C ASP A 199 8.42 2.65 -19.34
N ILE A 200 7.72 1.73 -18.64
CA ILE A 200 6.28 1.50 -18.85
C ILE A 200 5.44 2.76 -18.63
N ALA A 201 5.86 3.64 -17.71
CA ALA A 201 5.20 4.93 -17.45
C ALA A 201 5.19 5.88 -18.66
N LEU A 202 6.10 5.69 -19.64
CA LEU A 202 6.07 6.45 -20.89
C LEU A 202 5.03 5.91 -21.89
N LYS A 203 4.67 4.63 -21.77
CA LYS A 203 3.75 3.94 -22.68
C LYS A 203 2.32 3.92 -22.14
N ALA A 204 2.18 3.64 -20.85
CA ALA A 204 0.91 3.56 -20.14
C ALA A 204 1.08 4.23 -18.77
N LYS A 205 0.26 5.25 -18.50
CA LYS A 205 0.19 5.90 -17.20
C LYS A 205 -0.85 5.22 -16.30
N PRO A 206 -0.79 5.38 -14.98
CA PRO A 206 -1.89 4.98 -14.10
C PRO A 206 -3.21 5.67 -14.50
N PRO A 207 -4.37 5.13 -14.08
CA PRO A 207 -5.65 5.80 -14.24
C PRO A 207 -5.60 7.23 -13.69
N TYR A 208 -6.07 8.19 -14.48
CA TYR A 208 -6.07 9.60 -14.11
C TYR A 208 -7.46 10.03 -13.66
N ILE A 209 -7.53 10.76 -12.55
CA ILE A 209 -8.76 11.29 -11.96
C ILE A 209 -8.58 12.80 -11.82
N GLU A 210 -9.24 13.57 -12.69
CA GLU A 210 -9.07 15.02 -12.81
C GLU A 210 -9.44 15.76 -11.51
N GLU A 211 -10.49 15.30 -10.85
CA GLU A 211 -11.03 15.89 -9.63
C GLU A 211 -10.04 15.82 -8.45
N LEU A 212 -9.04 14.93 -8.49
CA LEU A 212 -8.03 14.85 -7.44
C LEU A 212 -6.97 15.96 -7.55
N ASP A 213 -6.81 16.57 -8.73
CA ASP A 213 -5.88 17.66 -8.98
C ASP A 213 -6.57 19.04 -8.96
N ASP A 214 -7.89 19.08 -9.09
CA ASP A 214 -8.68 20.31 -8.98
C ASP A 214 -8.76 20.80 -7.50
N PRO A 215 -8.23 22.00 -7.18
CA PRO A 215 -8.24 22.54 -5.82
C PRO A 215 -9.65 22.91 -5.32
N SER A 216 -10.66 22.97 -6.18
CA SER A 216 -12.06 23.17 -5.78
C SER A 216 -12.68 21.92 -5.13
N TYR A 217 -12.06 20.76 -5.30
CA TYR A 217 -12.47 19.51 -4.68
C TYR A 217 -11.68 19.24 -3.39
N THR A 218 -12.36 18.65 -2.41
CA THR A 218 -11.71 18.10 -1.21
C THR A 218 -11.47 16.61 -1.41
N SER A 219 -10.20 16.20 -1.33
CA SER A 219 -9.80 14.80 -1.39
C SER A 219 -9.38 14.30 -0.01
N THR A 220 -10.04 13.26 0.48
CA THR A 220 -9.58 12.50 1.65
C THR A 220 -8.99 11.20 1.17
N MET A 221 -7.70 10.99 1.44
CA MET A 221 -7.00 9.75 1.11
C MET A 221 -6.62 9.02 2.38
N GLY A 222 -6.60 7.70 2.29
CA GLY A 222 -6.13 6.85 3.38
C GLY A 222 -6.01 5.40 2.92
N MET A 223 -5.24 4.63 3.69
CA MET A 223 -5.06 3.20 3.50
C MET A 223 -5.62 2.44 4.72
N ARG A 224 -6.28 1.31 4.47
CA ARG A 224 -6.78 0.39 5.48
C ARG A 224 -6.58 -1.05 5.03
N ASP A 225 -5.98 -1.85 5.89
CA ASP A 225 -5.90 -3.30 5.71
C ASP A 225 -7.17 -3.93 6.27
N LEU A 226 -7.81 -4.76 5.45
CA LEU A 226 -9.04 -5.46 5.78
C LEU A 226 -8.76 -6.96 5.73
N PRO A 227 -9.19 -7.76 6.73
CA PRO A 227 -8.82 -9.18 6.84
C PRO A 227 -9.71 -10.07 5.95
N TYR A 228 -9.92 -9.68 4.68
CA TYR A 228 -10.67 -10.43 3.68
C TYR A 228 -10.19 -10.10 2.26
N GLY A 229 -10.53 -10.96 1.30
CA GLY A 229 -10.15 -10.80 -0.11
C GLY A 229 -10.74 -9.55 -0.76
N TYR A 230 -10.04 -9.01 -1.75
CA TYR A 230 -10.47 -7.80 -2.46
C TYR A 230 -11.81 -8.03 -3.18
N GLU A 231 -12.07 -9.24 -3.64
CA GLU A 231 -13.29 -9.65 -4.31
C GLU A 231 -14.54 -9.43 -3.44
N VAL A 232 -14.43 -9.70 -2.14
CA VAL A 232 -15.52 -9.48 -1.17
C VAL A 232 -15.78 -7.98 -0.99
N LEU A 233 -14.71 -7.17 -0.94
CA LEU A 233 -14.83 -5.71 -0.83
C LEU A 233 -15.50 -5.12 -2.08
N ILE A 234 -15.09 -5.58 -3.27
CA ILE A 234 -15.64 -5.11 -4.53
C ILE A 234 -17.11 -5.51 -4.67
N GLU A 235 -17.46 -6.76 -4.32
CA GLU A 235 -18.87 -7.20 -4.30
C GLU A 235 -19.70 -6.32 -3.35
N ASN A 236 -19.22 -6.08 -2.14
CA ASN A 236 -19.89 -5.22 -1.18
C ASN A 236 -20.06 -3.78 -1.70
N LEU A 237 -19.03 -3.21 -2.32
CA LEU A 237 -19.06 -1.84 -2.86
C LEU A 237 -20.06 -1.71 -4.02
N MET A 238 -20.20 -2.76 -4.83
CA MET A 238 -21.08 -2.76 -6.00
C MET A 238 -22.53 -3.15 -5.68
N ASP A 239 -22.81 -3.71 -4.51
CA ASP A 239 -24.18 -4.08 -4.10
C ASP A 239 -24.97 -2.87 -3.58
N PRO A 240 -25.97 -2.33 -4.30
CA PRO A 240 -26.79 -1.24 -3.79
C PRO A 240 -27.70 -1.67 -2.62
N ALA A 241 -28.00 -2.97 -2.45
CA ALA A 241 -28.95 -3.44 -1.47
C ALA A 241 -28.43 -3.30 -0.03
N HIS A 242 -27.12 -3.36 0.20
CA HIS A 242 -26.56 -3.17 1.54
C HIS A 242 -26.69 -1.72 2.03
N VAL A 243 -26.74 -0.74 1.11
CA VAL A 243 -26.69 0.71 1.43
C VAL A 243 -27.76 1.13 2.45
N PRO A 244 -29.07 0.90 2.23
CA PRO A 244 -30.12 1.30 3.18
C PRO A 244 -30.09 0.57 4.52
N TYR A 245 -29.55 -0.65 4.56
CA TYR A 245 -29.55 -1.48 5.77
C TYR A 245 -28.29 -1.27 6.60
N ALA A 246 -27.11 -1.54 6.02
CA ALA A 246 -25.83 -1.51 6.72
C ALA A 246 -25.39 -0.09 7.15
N HIS A 247 -25.89 0.94 6.47
CA HIS A 247 -25.56 2.34 6.77
C HIS A 247 -26.72 3.11 7.40
N HIS A 248 -27.70 2.41 7.98
CA HIS A 248 -28.82 3.03 8.69
C HIS A 248 -28.32 3.97 9.80
N GLY A 249 -28.78 5.22 9.77
CA GLY A 249 -28.38 6.26 10.73
C GLY A 249 -26.97 6.84 10.51
N ILE A 250 -26.20 6.32 9.54
CA ILE A 250 -24.85 6.77 9.20
C ILE A 250 -24.87 7.57 7.89
N MET A 251 -25.46 7.02 6.84
CA MET A 251 -25.62 7.70 5.55
C MET A 251 -27.00 8.34 5.41
N ARG A 252 -27.04 9.60 4.96
CA ARG A 252 -28.28 10.29 4.60
C ARG A 252 -28.73 9.85 3.22
N ILE A 253 -29.61 8.87 3.16
CA ILE A 253 -30.22 8.43 1.90
C ILE A 253 -31.43 9.33 1.61
N PRO A 254 -31.54 9.94 0.41
CA PRO A 254 -32.69 10.76 0.04
C PRO A 254 -33.99 9.97 0.14
N LYS A 255 -34.99 10.55 0.83
CA LYS A 255 -36.27 9.87 1.11
C LYS A 255 -37.05 9.42 -0.13
N SER A 256 -36.76 9.96 -1.32
CA SER A 256 -37.45 9.64 -2.57
C SER A 256 -37.20 8.23 -3.12
N LEU A 257 -36.18 7.51 -2.62
CA LEU A 257 -35.91 6.12 -2.99
C LEU A 257 -36.41 5.09 -1.96
N THR A 258 -36.96 5.55 -0.83
CA THR A 258 -37.49 4.69 0.26
C THR A 258 -38.93 4.21 0.04
N SER A 259 -39.52 4.48 -1.12
CA SER A 259 -40.89 4.04 -1.41
C SER A 259 -40.92 2.57 -1.83
N ARG A 260 -40.76 1.65 -0.85
CA ARG A 260 -41.42 0.32 -0.82
C ARG A 260 -41.07 -0.59 0.36
N TYR A 261 -40.15 -0.23 1.25
CA TYR A 261 -39.98 -0.96 2.52
C TYR A 261 -40.58 -0.16 3.67
N VAL A 262 -41.91 -0.10 3.68
CA VAL A 262 -42.68 0.16 4.90
C VAL A 262 -42.58 -1.12 5.73
N LEU A 263 -41.61 -1.15 6.65
CA LEU A 263 -41.63 -2.09 7.76
C LEU A 263 -42.83 -1.73 8.63
N LEU A 264 -43.85 -2.59 8.56
CA LEU A 264 -44.60 -3.18 9.68
C LEU A 264 -44.47 -2.50 11.07
N GLU A 265 -44.80 -1.23 11.19
CA GLU A 265 -45.22 -0.62 12.45
C GLU A 265 -46.75 -0.66 12.50
N ASN A 266 -47.35 -1.86 12.64
CA ASN A 266 -48.77 -2.02 13.03
C ASN A 266 -49.13 -3.50 13.35
N LEU A 267 -48.36 -4.15 14.22
CA LEU A 267 -48.78 -5.44 14.83
C LEU A 267 -49.42 -5.25 16.22
N SER A 268 -50.15 -4.14 16.43
CA SER A 268 -50.98 -3.94 17.63
C SER A 268 -52.48 -4.04 17.37
N GLN A 269 -52.93 -4.55 16.21
CA GLN A 269 -54.35 -4.79 15.92
C GLN A 269 -54.62 -6.11 15.20
N ILE A 270 -54.24 -7.22 15.82
CA ILE A 270 -54.91 -8.49 15.57
C ILE A 270 -55.28 -9.10 16.93
N SER A 271 -56.52 -8.81 17.34
CA SER A 271 -57.30 -9.54 18.33
C SER A 271 -58.29 -10.43 17.60
#